data_AF-A0A7C4JW87-F1
#
_entry.id   AF-A0A7C4JW87-F1
#
_cell.length_a   1.000
_cell.length_b   1.000
_cell.length_c   1.000
_cell.angle_alpha   90.00
_cell.angle_beta   90.00
_cell.angle_gamma   90.00
#
_symmetry.space_group_name_H-M   'P 1'
#
loop_
_entity.id
_entity.type
_entity.pdbx_description
1 polymer ?
#
loop_
_entity_poly.entity_id
_entity_poly.type
_entity_poly.pdbx_seq_one_letter_code
_entity_poly.pdbx_strand_id
1 'polypeptide(L)'
;MKSIFLIPVFFALLLNSTNARTSSLANNGDEPTFQQFLAQFPKSSLPYRFEAEQLQAELEKGAAHSRPNRLDWEYYHFLPLLEESARLNRMPVYPEPVASFETEKFYAVLYNTGRTHTKNLKSYHISVFDKAGNHLATHFVAGVNAETITEATITEDLFADIQSYQVNWAKTYVKGANDGNAIVGLILAGRQVVSLTEGSAVEQVRWAYNGFDAATADKTFTAEVR
;
A
#
# COMPACT_ATOMS: atom_id res chain seq x y z
N MET A 1 47.12 46.50 -31.76
CA MET A 1 46.24 47.27 -30.87
C MET A 1 45.12 46.37 -30.40
N LYS A 2 44.81 46.42 -29.11
CA LYS A 2 43.90 45.53 -28.37
C LYS A 2 42.44 45.84 -28.68
N SER A 3 41.59 44.83 -28.76
CA SER A 3 40.26 44.88 -28.13
C SER A 3 39.86 43.48 -27.65
N ILE A 4 39.35 43.45 -26.42
CA ILE A 4 38.84 42.31 -25.66
C ILE A 4 37.34 42.56 -25.51
N PHE A 5 36.48 41.60 -25.80
CA PHE A 5 35.14 41.45 -25.21
C PHE A 5 34.76 39.96 -25.27
N LEU A 6 34.85 39.23 -24.15
CA LEU A 6 33.79 38.95 -23.16
C LEU A 6 32.71 37.97 -23.68
N ILE A 7 32.87 36.72 -23.23
CA ILE A 7 31.91 35.61 -23.28
C ILE A 7 30.73 35.92 -22.35
N PRO A 8 29.51 35.46 -22.69
CA PRO A 8 28.78 34.68 -21.71
C PRO A 8 28.39 33.30 -22.26
N VAL A 9 28.64 32.34 -21.38
CA VAL A 9 28.27 30.93 -21.42
C VAL A 9 26.76 30.79 -21.65
N PHE A 10 26.36 29.99 -22.63
CA PHE A 10 25.05 29.34 -22.62
C PHE A 10 25.24 27.83 -22.78
N PHE A 11 25.25 27.17 -21.63
CA PHE A 11 25.24 25.73 -21.43
C PHE A 11 23.87 25.41 -20.84
N ALA A 12 22.98 24.78 -21.60
CA ALA A 12 21.70 24.15 -21.21
C ALA A 12 20.88 23.97 -22.51
N LEU A 13 20.23 22.86 -22.84
CA LEU A 13 19.95 21.62 -22.12
C LEU A 13 19.60 20.58 -23.20
N LEU A 14 20.50 19.64 -23.46
CA LEU A 14 20.19 18.37 -24.14
C LEU A 14 20.03 17.37 -23.01
N LEU A 15 18.82 17.20 -22.48
CA LEU A 15 18.42 16.11 -21.59
C LEU A 15 16.89 16.17 -21.41
N ASN A 16 16.19 15.29 -22.14
CA ASN A 16 15.10 14.43 -21.63
C ASN A 16 14.36 13.77 -22.80
N SER A 17 15.08 12.91 -23.52
CA SER A 17 14.46 11.76 -24.17
C SER A 17 14.53 10.58 -23.20
N THR A 18 13.44 10.33 -22.48
CA THR A 18 12.87 8.99 -22.18
C THR A 18 11.80 9.13 -21.10
N ASN A 19 10.53 9.23 -21.52
CA ASN A 19 9.44 8.61 -20.78
C ASN A 19 8.52 7.95 -21.82
N ALA A 20 9.00 6.83 -22.33
CA ALA A 20 8.11 5.83 -22.90
C ALA A 20 7.43 5.12 -21.73
N ARG A 21 6.21 5.53 -21.38
CA ARG A 21 5.24 4.66 -20.70
C ARG A 21 3.91 4.76 -21.43
N THR A 22 3.65 3.71 -22.19
CA THR A 22 2.35 3.08 -22.45
C THR A 22 1.16 4.01 -22.69
N SER A 23 0.84 4.16 -23.98
CA SER A 23 -0.50 4.53 -24.43
C SER A 23 -1.54 3.55 -23.88
N SER A 24 -2.47 4.00 -23.04
CA SER A 24 -3.74 3.31 -22.83
C SER A 24 -4.87 4.30 -22.57
N LEU A 25 -5.84 4.32 -23.48
CA LEU A 25 -7.21 4.86 -23.32
C LEU A 25 -7.33 6.32 -22.87
N ALA A 26 -7.00 7.23 -23.78
CA ALA A 26 -7.55 8.58 -23.75
C ALA A 26 -9.07 8.50 -23.99
N ASN A 27 -9.86 8.52 -22.91
CA ASN A 27 -11.21 9.06 -22.96
C ASN A 27 -11.11 10.59 -22.91
N ASN A 28 -11.96 11.28 -23.66
CA ASN A 28 -11.97 12.73 -23.86
C ASN A 28 -12.22 13.54 -22.56
N GLY A 29 -11.23 13.63 -21.68
CA GLY A 29 -11.19 14.45 -20.47
C GLY A 29 -9.73 14.58 -20.03
N ASP A 30 -9.35 15.74 -19.50
CA ASP A 30 -7.98 16.01 -19.06
C ASP A 30 -7.45 14.90 -18.13
N GLU A 31 -6.16 14.57 -18.27
CA GLU A 31 -5.50 13.59 -17.41
C GLU A 31 -5.68 13.99 -15.93
N PRO A 32 -6.13 13.08 -15.05
CA PRO A 32 -6.38 13.41 -13.66
C PRO A 32 -5.09 13.88 -12.98
N THR A 33 -5.17 15.03 -12.33
CA THR A 33 -4.05 15.63 -11.61
C THR A 33 -3.79 14.90 -10.30
N PHE A 34 -2.55 15.00 -9.79
CA PHE A 34 -2.18 14.45 -8.49
C PHE A 34 -3.04 15.02 -7.34
N GLN A 35 -3.48 16.28 -7.44
CA GLN A 35 -4.34 16.88 -6.41
C GLN A 35 -5.77 16.31 -6.44
N GLN A 36 -6.30 16.02 -7.63
CA GLN A 36 -7.59 15.32 -7.76
C GLN A 36 -7.50 13.89 -7.21
N PHE A 37 -6.34 13.23 -7.40
CA PHE A 37 -6.06 11.93 -6.79
C PHE A 37 -6.06 12.00 -5.26
N LEU A 38 -5.31 12.94 -4.65
CA LEU A 38 -5.28 13.10 -3.19
C LEU A 38 -6.66 13.39 -2.61
N ALA A 39 -7.51 14.13 -3.34
CA ALA A 39 -8.87 14.45 -2.90
C ALA A 39 -9.79 13.22 -2.80
N GLN A 40 -9.44 12.08 -3.41
CA GLN A 40 -10.19 10.83 -3.28
C GLN A 40 -10.01 10.17 -1.90
N PHE A 41 -9.03 10.62 -1.11
CA PHE A 41 -8.68 10.03 0.17
C PHE A 41 -9.12 10.93 1.32
N PRO A 42 -9.81 10.38 2.35
CA PRO A 42 -10.12 11.13 3.56
C PRO A 42 -8.84 11.66 4.22
N LYS A 43 -8.77 12.94 4.54
CA LYS A 43 -7.62 13.49 5.27
C LYS A 43 -7.59 12.94 6.70
N SER A 44 -6.40 12.55 7.17
CA SER A 44 -6.18 12.08 8.52
C SER A 44 -4.89 12.65 9.11
N SER A 45 -4.69 12.48 10.41
CA SER A 45 -3.50 12.92 11.13
C SER A 45 -2.57 11.75 11.43
N LEU A 46 -1.27 12.04 11.47
CA LEU A 46 -0.27 11.16 12.06
C LEU A 46 -0.12 11.50 13.56
N PRO A 47 0.24 10.52 14.42
CA PRO A 47 0.38 9.10 14.11
C PRO A 47 -0.97 8.43 13.79
N TYR A 48 -0.97 7.42 12.91
CA TYR A 48 -2.15 6.67 12.50
C TYR A 48 -2.02 5.21 12.91
N ARG A 49 -3.07 4.62 13.50
CA ARG A 49 -3.01 3.27 14.07
C ARG A 49 -4.07 2.34 13.51
N PHE A 50 -3.64 1.13 13.19
CA PHE A 50 -4.49 -0.04 13.00
C PHE A 50 -4.43 -0.88 14.27
N GLU A 51 -5.57 -1.09 14.92
CA GLU A 51 -5.68 -1.89 16.15
C GLU A 51 -6.05 -3.33 15.80
N ALA A 52 -5.40 -4.29 16.46
CA ALA A 52 -5.66 -5.72 16.25
C ALA A 52 -7.12 -6.09 16.56
N GLU A 53 -7.73 -5.48 17.57
CA GLU A 53 -9.12 -5.76 17.98
C GLU A 53 -10.13 -5.31 16.92
N GLN A 54 -9.85 -4.20 16.22
CA GLN A 54 -10.70 -3.71 15.14
C GLN A 54 -10.67 -4.68 13.95
N LEU A 55 -9.46 -5.10 13.57
CA LEU A 55 -9.23 -6.06 12.48
C LEU A 55 -9.81 -7.44 12.83
N GLN A 56 -9.73 -7.86 14.09
CA GLN A 56 -10.35 -9.09 14.59
C GLN A 56 -11.87 -9.03 14.47
N ALA A 57 -12.49 -7.92 14.86
CA ALA A 57 -13.93 -7.75 14.76
C ALA A 57 -14.43 -7.80 13.30
N GLU A 58 -13.64 -7.30 12.35
CA GLU A 58 -13.91 -7.44 10.90
C GLU A 58 -13.81 -8.89 10.41
N LEU A 59 -13.01 -9.73 11.07
CA LEU A 59 -12.85 -11.15 10.73
C LEU A 59 -13.96 -12.03 11.32
N GLU A 60 -14.45 -11.71 12.52
CA GLU A 60 -15.50 -12.48 13.21
C GLU A 60 -16.92 -12.14 12.72
N LYS A 61 -17.21 -10.84 12.59
CA LYS A 61 -18.44 -10.39 11.93
C LYS A 61 -18.19 -10.58 10.45
N GLY A 62 -18.60 -11.70 9.86
CA GLY A 62 -18.71 -11.80 8.40
C GLY A 62 -19.54 -10.62 7.91
N ALA A 63 -18.87 -9.53 7.52
CA ALA A 63 -19.47 -8.22 7.65
C ALA A 63 -20.67 -8.11 6.71
N ALA A 64 -21.77 -7.49 7.15
CA ALA A 64 -22.78 -7.02 6.22
C ALA A 64 -22.08 -5.95 5.36
N HIS A 65 -21.75 -6.29 4.11
CA HIS A 65 -20.91 -5.45 3.27
C HIS A 65 -21.73 -4.22 2.86
N SER A 66 -21.41 -3.05 3.42
CA SER A 66 -21.66 -1.81 2.69
C SER A 66 -20.85 -1.87 1.40
N ARG A 67 -21.37 -1.30 0.30
CA ARG A 67 -20.61 -1.24 -0.94
C ARG A 67 -19.32 -0.45 -0.66
N PRO A 68 -18.13 -1.04 -0.83
CA PRO A 68 -16.88 -0.34 -0.52
C PRO A 68 -16.76 0.90 -1.41
N ASN A 69 -16.29 2.00 -0.84
CA ASN A 69 -15.98 3.18 -1.62
C ASN A 69 -14.72 2.88 -2.44
N ARG A 70 -14.86 2.79 -3.76
CA ARG A 70 -13.75 2.41 -4.64
C ARG A 70 -13.10 3.66 -5.19
N LEU A 71 -11.78 3.63 -5.30
CA LEU A 71 -11.07 4.63 -6.09
C LEU A 71 -11.46 4.45 -7.56
N ASP A 72 -11.72 5.56 -8.25
CA ASP A 72 -12.00 5.54 -9.67
C ASP A 72 -10.76 5.10 -10.46
N TRP A 73 -11.02 4.35 -11.54
CA TRP A 73 -9.98 3.66 -12.33
C TRP A 73 -8.96 4.62 -12.96
N GLU A 74 -9.37 5.86 -13.25
CA GLU A 74 -8.53 6.92 -13.82
C GLU A 74 -7.34 7.28 -12.92
N TYR A 75 -7.46 7.08 -11.61
CA TYR A 75 -6.40 7.36 -10.64
C TYR A 75 -5.41 6.20 -10.43
N TYR A 76 -5.63 5.03 -11.05
CA TYR A 76 -4.83 3.83 -10.73
C TYR A 76 -3.36 3.97 -11.13
N HIS A 77 -3.06 4.83 -12.11
CA HIS A 77 -1.69 5.08 -12.55
C HIS A 77 -0.80 5.72 -11.47
N PHE A 78 -1.39 6.37 -10.45
CA PHE A 78 -0.66 6.85 -9.27
C PHE A 78 -0.26 5.74 -8.28
N LEU A 79 -0.77 4.51 -8.46
CA LEU A 79 -0.56 3.39 -7.53
C LEU A 79 0.17 2.23 -8.23
N PRO A 80 1.52 2.25 -8.34
CA PRO A 80 2.30 1.24 -9.08
C PRO A 80 2.04 -0.21 -8.66
N LEU A 81 1.68 -0.44 -7.38
CA LEU A 81 1.31 -1.76 -6.87
C LEU A 81 0.16 -2.41 -7.65
N LEU A 82 -0.79 -1.62 -8.16
CA LEU A 82 -1.95 -2.14 -8.89
C LEU A 82 -1.56 -2.70 -10.26
N GLU A 83 -0.63 -2.02 -10.95
CA GLU A 83 -0.06 -2.51 -12.20
C GLU A 83 0.65 -3.86 -11.98
N GLU A 84 1.49 -3.92 -10.95
CA GLU A 84 2.24 -5.13 -10.60
C GLU A 84 1.28 -6.28 -10.22
N SER A 85 0.25 -5.97 -9.43
CA SER A 85 -0.78 -6.94 -9.03
C SER A 85 -1.57 -7.47 -10.23
N ALA A 86 -1.91 -6.61 -11.19
CA ALA A 86 -2.57 -7.00 -12.44
C ALA A 86 -1.65 -7.87 -13.33
N ARG A 87 -0.34 -7.64 -13.30
CA ARG A 87 0.65 -8.47 -14.01
C ARG A 87 0.69 -9.90 -13.45
N LEU A 88 0.64 -10.05 -12.13
CA LEU A 88 0.69 -11.36 -11.48
C LEU A 88 -0.67 -12.07 -11.40
N ASN A 89 -1.77 -11.32 -11.36
CA ASN A 89 -3.10 -11.86 -11.10
C ASN A 89 -4.11 -11.35 -12.13
N ARG A 90 -4.80 -12.29 -12.77
CA ARG A 90 -5.83 -12.00 -13.79
C ARG A 90 -7.13 -11.42 -13.23
N MET A 91 -7.26 -11.35 -11.90
CA MET A 91 -8.45 -10.79 -11.26
C MET A 91 -8.24 -9.31 -10.93
N PRO A 92 -9.19 -8.43 -11.32
CA PRO A 92 -9.08 -7.00 -11.05
C PRO A 92 -9.00 -6.72 -9.55
N VAL A 93 -8.18 -5.74 -9.19
CA VAL A 93 -8.07 -5.21 -7.81
C VAL A 93 -8.74 -3.85 -7.79
N TYR A 94 -9.61 -3.64 -6.79
CA TYR A 94 -10.34 -2.40 -6.61
C TYR A 94 -9.86 -1.75 -5.31
N PRO A 95 -8.86 -0.85 -5.35
CA PRO A 95 -8.42 -0.11 -4.17
C PRO A 95 -9.57 0.67 -3.53
N GLU A 96 -9.62 0.60 -2.21
CA GLU A 96 -10.51 1.38 -1.34
C GLU A 96 -9.68 2.47 -0.65
N PRO A 97 -9.96 3.77 -0.88
CA PRO A 97 -9.28 4.86 -0.19
C PRO A 97 -9.56 4.84 1.31
N VAL A 98 -8.51 4.86 2.13
CA VAL A 98 -8.63 4.82 3.60
C VAL A 98 -8.24 6.16 4.22
N ALA A 99 -7.06 6.68 3.89
CA ALA A 99 -6.59 7.95 4.43
C ALA A 99 -5.56 8.63 3.51
N SER A 100 -5.44 9.95 3.61
CA SER A 100 -4.29 10.72 3.13
C SER A 100 -3.62 11.45 4.29
N PHE A 101 -2.30 11.56 4.18
CA PHE A 101 -1.43 12.25 5.13
C PHE A 101 -0.57 13.26 4.38
N GLU A 102 -0.27 14.35 5.05
CA GLU A 102 0.63 15.38 4.56
C GLU A 102 1.67 15.69 5.64
N THR A 103 2.94 15.57 5.30
CA THR A 103 4.06 16.03 6.13
C THR A 103 4.72 17.24 5.48
N GLU A 104 5.75 17.80 6.10
CA GLU A 104 6.55 18.87 5.49
C GLU A 104 7.12 18.44 4.12
N LYS A 105 7.57 17.18 4.00
CA LYS A 105 8.33 16.69 2.85
C LYS A 105 7.54 15.81 1.90
N PHE A 106 6.44 15.21 2.37
CA PHE A 106 5.78 14.13 1.64
C PHE A 106 4.25 14.26 1.62
N TYR A 107 3.66 13.58 0.65
CA TYR A 107 2.28 13.13 0.69
C TYR A 107 2.28 11.62 0.87
N ALA A 108 1.31 11.07 1.60
CA ALA A 108 1.11 9.63 1.69
C ALA A 108 -0.36 9.29 1.59
N VAL A 109 -0.68 8.19 0.94
CA VAL A 109 -2.05 7.67 0.82
C VAL A 109 -2.11 6.23 1.26
N LEU A 110 -3.12 5.91 2.06
CA LEU A 110 -3.40 4.60 2.63
C LEU A 110 -4.64 4.04 1.94
N TYR A 111 -4.55 2.81 1.43
CA TYR A 111 -5.63 2.14 0.73
C TYR A 111 -5.66 0.66 1.02
N ASN A 112 -6.86 0.08 0.94
CA ASN A 112 -7.07 -1.35 1.03
C ASN A 112 -7.18 -1.99 -0.36
N THR A 113 -6.44 -3.06 -0.61
CA THR A 113 -6.51 -3.86 -1.85
C THR A 113 -7.21 -5.21 -1.67
N GLY A 114 -7.69 -5.49 -0.45
CA GLY A 114 -8.41 -6.70 -0.09
C GLY A 114 -9.61 -6.94 -1.00
N ARG A 115 -9.71 -8.17 -1.55
CA ARG A 115 -10.74 -8.53 -2.53
C ARG A 115 -12.08 -8.73 -1.84
N THR A 116 -13.11 -8.00 -2.28
CA THR A 116 -14.47 -8.03 -1.72
C THR A 116 -15.16 -9.42 -1.76
N HIS A 117 -14.65 -10.38 -2.55
CA HIS A 117 -15.29 -11.70 -2.72
C HIS A 117 -14.78 -12.77 -1.75
N THR A 118 -13.56 -12.60 -1.22
CA THR A 118 -13.06 -13.42 -0.12
C THR A 118 -13.46 -12.71 1.17
N LYS A 119 -14.55 -13.20 1.80
CA LYS A 119 -15.01 -12.73 3.11
C LYS A 119 -13.78 -12.52 4.01
N ASN A 120 -13.61 -11.30 4.52
CA ASN A 120 -12.70 -10.96 5.60
C ASN A 120 -11.18 -10.94 5.24
N LEU A 121 -10.83 -10.68 3.97
CA LEU A 121 -9.46 -10.35 3.58
C LEU A 121 -9.31 -8.84 3.40
N LYS A 122 -8.49 -8.19 4.24
CA LYS A 122 -8.06 -6.80 4.07
C LYS A 122 -6.55 -6.74 3.95
N SER A 123 -6.06 -5.89 3.07
CA SER A 123 -4.63 -5.66 2.88
C SER A 123 -4.42 -4.17 2.69
N TYR A 124 -3.94 -3.51 3.74
CA TYR A 124 -3.70 -2.08 3.78
C TYR A 124 -2.27 -1.78 3.33
N HIS A 125 -2.17 -0.91 2.33
CA HIS A 125 -0.92 -0.45 1.75
C HIS A 125 -0.84 1.07 1.86
N ILE A 126 0.36 1.58 2.12
CA ILE A 126 0.64 3.00 2.07
C ILE A 126 1.56 3.29 0.88
N SER A 127 1.24 4.31 0.09
CA SER A 127 2.13 4.83 -0.96
C SER A 127 2.55 6.25 -0.62
N VAL A 128 3.84 6.50 -0.73
CA VAL A 128 4.45 7.78 -0.37
C VAL A 128 4.93 8.48 -1.63
N PHE A 129 4.72 9.79 -1.68
CA PHE A 129 5.04 10.66 -2.79
C PHE A 129 5.80 11.88 -2.29
N ASP A 130 6.68 12.42 -3.12
CA ASP A 130 7.25 13.74 -2.87
C ASP A 130 6.21 14.87 -3.06
N LYS A 131 6.57 16.11 -2.73
CA LYS A 131 5.70 17.28 -2.93
C LYS A 131 5.41 17.62 -4.40
N ALA A 132 6.18 17.07 -5.34
CA ALA A 132 5.92 17.21 -6.77
C ALA A 132 4.94 16.15 -7.30
N GLY A 133 4.55 15.17 -6.47
CA GLY A 133 3.64 14.09 -6.83
C GLY A 133 4.34 12.87 -7.44
N ASN A 134 5.67 12.80 -7.38
CA ASN A 134 6.39 11.61 -7.81
C ASN A 134 6.27 10.53 -6.75
N HIS A 135 5.89 9.32 -7.17
CA HIS A 135 5.88 8.15 -6.30
C HIS A 135 7.30 7.81 -5.84
N LEU A 136 7.45 7.52 -4.55
CA LEU A 136 8.71 7.14 -3.93
C LEU A 136 8.72 5.66 -3.55
N ALA A 137 7.72 5.21 -2.80
CA ALA A 137 7.65 3.86 -2.27
C ALA A 137 6.21 3.43 -1.99
N THR A 138 5.97 2.11 -1.98
CA THR A 138 4.72 1.50 -1.53
C THR A 138 5.02 0.35 -0.59
N HIS A 139 4.41 0.39 0.60
CA HIS A 139 4.62 -0.58 1.66
C HIS A 139 3.33 -1.24 2.09
N PHE A 140 3.43 -2.50 2.46
CA PHE A 140 2.40 -3.20 3.19
C PHE A 140 2.48 -2.81 4.67
N VAL A 141 1.37 -2.37 5.28
CA VAL A 141 1.38 -1.88 6.68
C VAL A 141 0.47 -2.65 7.62
N ALA A 142 -0.72 -3.08 7.20
CA ALA A 142 -1.67 -3.73 8.09
C ALA A 142 -2.70 -4.57 7.34
N GLY A 143 -3.46 -5.40 8.06
CA GLY A 143 -4.61 -6.10 7.49
C GLY A 143 -4.95 -7.40 8.20
N VAL A 144 -5.77 -8.21 7.55
CA VAL A 144 -6.34 -9.39 8.18
C VAL A 144 -6.67 -10.44 7.15
N ASN A 145 -6.36 -11.69 7.51
CA ASN A 145 -6.87 -12.87 6.85
C ASN A 145 -7.18 -13.95 7.89
N ALA A 146 -7.57 -15.13 7.43
CA ALA A 146 -7.90 -16.27 8.27
C ALA A 146 -6.79 -16.72 9.23
N GLU A 147 -5.53 -16.52 8.87
CA GLU A 147 -4.39 -17.08 9.59
C GLU A 147 -3.64 -16.01 10.39
N THR A 148 -3.74 -14.76 9.97
CA THR A 148 -2.90 -13.67 10.46
C THR A 148 -3.65 -12.34 10.55
N ILE A 149 -3.34 -11.58 11.60
CA ILE A 149 -3.71 -10.17 11.77
C ILE A 149 -2.44 -9.37 11.90
N THR A 150 -2.37 -8.21 11.25
CA THR A 150 -1.24 -7.30 11.39
C THR A 150 -1.75 -5.95 11.88
N GLU A 151 -1.31 -5.55 13.07
CA GLU A 151 -1.50 -4.21 13.61
C GLU A 151 -0.34 -3.32 13.18
N ALA A 152 -0.57 -2.02 13.09
CA ALA A 152 0.52 -1.08 12.78
C ALA A 152 0.28 0.31 13.34
N THR A 153 1.36 0.99 13.70
CA THR A 153 1.38 2.43 14.00
C THR A 153 2.29 3.13 13.00
N ILE A 154 1.72 4.04 12.21
CA ILE A 154 2.44 4.93 11.30
C ILE A 154 2.76 6.22 12.05
N THR A 155 4.04 6.54 12.20
CA THR A 155 4.52 7.73 12.92
C THR A 155 4.48 8.99 12.07
N GLU A 156 4.68 10.16 12.70
CA GLU A 156 4.78 11.46 12.02
C GLU A 156 5.94 11.52 11.01
N ASP A 157 7.03 10.80 11.30
CA ASP A 157 8.20 10.68 10.44
C ASP A 157 8.05 9.61 9.33
N LEU A 158 6.83 9.08 9.14
CA LEU A 158 6.53 8.01 8.19
C LEU A 158 7.37 6.74 8.40
N PHE A 159 7.52 6.32 9.65
CA PHE A 159 7.89 4.94 9.99
C PHE A 159 6.64 4.13 10.34
N ALA A 160 6.59 2.87 9.94
CA ALA A 160 5.56 1.94 10.39
C ALA A 160 6.16 0.94 11.38
N ASP A 161 5.67 0.92 12.61
CA ASP A 161 5.88 -0.17 13.57
C ASP A 161 4.74 -1.18 13.42
N ILE A 162 5.08 -2.36 12.93
CA ILE A 162 4.14 -3.37 12.47
C ILE A 162 4.30 -4.61 13.35
N GLN A 163 3.21 -5.10 13.94
CA GLN A 163 3.21 -6.38 14.66
C GLN A 163 2.25 -7.36 13.99
N SER A 164 2.74 -8.56 13.74
CA SER A 164 1.97 -9.64 13.13
C SER A 164 1.61 -10.68 14.17
N TYR A 165 0.36 -11.11 14.13
CA TYR A 165 -0.23 -12.08 15.03
C TYR A 165 -0.76 -13.28 14.25
N GLN A 166 -0.54 -14.48 14.75
CA GLN A 166 -1.25 -15.68 14.31
C GLN A 166 -2.64 -15.73 14.95
N VAL A 167 -3.66 -15.99 14.14
CA VAL A 167 -5.04 -16.14 14.57
C VAL A 167 -5.25 -17.54 15.12
N ASN A 168 -5.69 -17.64 16.38
CA ASN A 168 -6.08 -18.90 16.98
C ASN A 168 -7.61 -19.03 16.96
N TRP A 169 -8.12 -20.02 16.24
CA TRP A 169 -9.56 -20.27 16.11
C TRP A 169 -10.05 -21.30 17.13
N ALA A 170 -11.29 -21.16 17.59
CA ALA A 170 -11.94 -22.13 18.48
C ALA A 170 -12.06 -23.53 17.83
N LYS A 171 -12.26 -23.56 16.52
CA LYS A 171 -12.29 -24.78 15.69
C LYS A 171 -11.28 -24.63 14.56
N THR A 172 -10.75 -25.74 14.05
CA THR A 172 -9.88 -25.74 12.86
C THR A 172 -10.52 -24.92 11.73
N TYR A 173 -9.79 -23.94 11.22
CA TYR A 173 -10.24 -23.12 10.12
C TYR A 173 -10.42 -23.96 8.85
N VAL A 174 -11.61 -23.94 8.27
CA VAL A 174 -11.91 -24.59 6.99
C VAL A 174 -12.43 -23.53 6.01
N LYS A 175 -11.63 -23.19 4.99
CA LYS A 175 -11.96 -22.16 4.00
C LYS A 175 -13.38 -22.34 3.44
N GLY A 176 -14.22 -21.31 3.63
CA GLY A 176 -15.62 -21.32 3.16
C GLY A 176 -16.64 -22.00 4.09
N ALA A 177 -16.21 -22.55 5.23
CA ALA A 177 -17.07 -23.27 6.19
C ALA A 177 -16.89 -22.80 7.65
N ASN A 178 -16.46 -21.56 7.87
CA ASN A 178 -16.21 -20.99 9.21
C ASN A 178 -17.33 -20.09 9.72
N ASP A 179 -18.52 -20.15 9.11
CA ASP A 179 -19.67 -19.39 9.60
C ASP A 179 -19.98 -19.87 11.04
N GLY A 180 -19.83 -18.97 12.02
CA GLY A 180 -19.98 -19.28 13.45
C GLY A 180 -18.74 -19.84 14.16
N ASN A 181 -17.55 -19.78 13.54
CA ASN A 181 -16.28 -19.98 14.25
C ASN A 181 -15.87 -18.66 14.95
N ALA A 182 -15.11 -18.75 16.04
CA ALA A 182 -14.68 -17.59 16.83
C ALA A 182 -13.17 -17.58 17.02
N ILE A 183 -12.59 -16.40 17.15
CA ILE A 183 -11.18 -16.25 17.46
C ILE A 183 -11.04 -16.32 18.99
N VAL A 184 -10.21 -17.23 19.47
CA VAL A 184 -9.99 -17.45 20.92
C VAL A 184 -8.77 -16.72 21.44
N GLY A 185 -7.93 -16.20 20.54
CA GLY A 185 -6.79 -15.38 20.89
C GLY A 185 -5.88 -15.10 19.70
N LEU A 186 -4.94 -14.19 19.92
CA LEU A 186 -3.88 -13.81 18.99
C LEU A 186 -2.54 -14.14 19.61
N ILE A 187 -1.64 -14.72 18.82
CA ILE A 187 -0.28 -15.07 19.26
C ILE A 187 0.68 -14.20 18.46
N LEU A 188 1.47 -13.35 19.14
CA LEU A 188 2.46 -12.51 18.47
C LEU A 188 3.47 -13.39 17.73
N ALA A 189 3.55 -13.20 16.41
CA ALA A 189 4.41 -13.96 15.50
C ALA A 189 5.64 -13.16 15.06
N GLY A 190 5.57 -11.82 15.06
CA GLY A 190 6.69 -10.97 14.67
C GLY A 190 6.43 -9.49 14.85
N ARG A 191 7.51 -8.71 14.78
CA ARG A 191 7.50 -7.24 14.79
C ARG A 191 8.55 -6.71 13.83
N GLN A 192 8.24 -5.62 13.13
CA GLN A 192 9.18 -4.93 12.26
C GLN A 192 8.93 -3.42 12.29
N VAL A 193 9.99 -2.65 12.03
CA VAL A 193 9.90 -1.19 11.84
C VAL A 193 10.42 -0.88 10.44
N VAL A 194 9.61 -0.22 9.63
CA VAL A 194 9.90 0.05 8.22
C VAL A 194 9.87 1.55 7.97
N SER A 195 10.89 2.07 7.26
CA SER A 195 10.87 3.43 6.71
C SER A 195 9.96 3.47 5.49
N LEU A 196 8.90 4.27 5.52
CA LEU A 196 7.90 4.26 4.44
C LEU A 196 8.31 5.12 3.24
N THR A 197 9.37 5.92 3.37
CA THR A 197 9.90 6.81 2.33
C THR A 197 11.01 6.17 1.50
N GLU A 198 11.49 4.99 1.90
CA GLU A 198 12.60 4.27 1.28
C GLU A 198 12.13 2.91 0.77
N GLY A 199 12.91 2.27 -0.11
CA GLY A 199 12.58 0.97 -0.72
C GLY A 199 12.18 1.07 -2.19
N SER A 200 12.15 -0.08 -2.87
CA SER A 200 11.80 -0.14 -4.29
C SER A 200 10.29 0.00 -4.52
N ALA A 201 9.91 0.45 -5.72
CA ALA A 201 8.57 0.94 -6.04
C ALA A 201 7.41 -0.04 -5.83
N VAL A 202 7.64 -1.33 -5.56
CA VAL A 202 6.60 -2.26 -5.17
C VAL A 202 7.20 -3.41 -4.35
N GLU A 203 7.22 -3.33 -3.03
CA GLU A 203 7.36 -4.55 -2.21
C GLU A 203 6.06 -5.35 -2.32
N GLN A 204 6.07 -6.33 -3.22
CA GLN A 204 4.90 -7.11 -3.55
C GLN A 204 4.65 -8.26 -2.57
N VAL A 205 3.46 -8.24 -1.98
CA VAL A 205 2.44 -9.31 -2.10
C VAL A 205 2.99 -10.73 -1.93
N ARG A 206 3.45 -11.06 -0.73
CA ARG A 206 3.49 -12.46 -0.27
C ARG A 206 2.53 -12.76 0.88
N TRP A 207 1.86 -11.75 1.42
CA TRP A 207 0.99 -11.96 2.57
C TRP A 207 -0.27 -12.79 2.28
N ALA A 208 -0.88 -12.63 1.10
CA ALA A 208 -2.17 -13.27 0.80
C ALA A 208 -2.07 -14.64 0.11
N TYR A 209 -0.87 -15.09 -0.29
CA TYR A 209 -0.73 -16.23 -1.21
C TYR A 209 -0.03 -17.47 -0.65
N ASN A 210 0.81 -17.31 0.37
CA ASN A 210 1.42 -18.44 1.05
C ASN A 210 0.95 -18.43 2.49
N GLY A 211 0.33 -19.52 2.92
CA GLY A 211 0.17 -19.80 4.35
C GLY A 211 1.50 -19.52 5.02
N PHE A 212 1.43 -18.86 6.18
CA PHE A 212 2.60 -18.33 6.88
C PHE A 212 3.49 -19.49 7.35
N ASP A 213 4.32 -20.04 6.45
CA ASP A 213 5.35 -20.99 6.81
C ASP A 213 6.41 -20.18 7.54
N ALA A 214 6.45 -20.33 8.87
CA ALA A 214 7.40 -19.64 9.75
C ALA A 214 8.87 -19.83 9.31
N ALA A 215 9.16 -20.87 8.50
CA ALA A 215 10.46 -21.13 7.90
C ALA A 215 10.82 -20.23 6.70
N THR A 216 9.84 -19.58 6.07
CA THR A 216 10.05 -18.62 4.96
C THR A 216 10.07 -17.16 5.41
N ALA A 217 9.61 -16.87 6.63
CA ALA A 217 9.84 -15.57 7.27
C ALA A 217 11.34 -15.26 7.38
N ASP A 218 12.19 -16.29 7.47
CA ASP A 218 13.64 -16.11 7.54
C ASP A 218 14.31 -15.93 6.17
N LYS A 219 13.68 -16.38 5.07
CA LYS A 219 14.31 -16.39 3.73
C LYS A 219 13.78 -15.35 2.75
N THR A 220 12.63 -14.74 3.05
CA THR A 220 12.12 -13.62 2.24
C THR A 220 12.43 -12.26 2.86
N PHE A 221 13.02 -12.26 4.05
CA PHE A 221 13.39 -11.06 4.81
C PHE A 221 14.92 -10.91 4.98
N THR A 222 15.72 -11.71 4.27
CA THR A 222 17.22 -11.68 4.28
C THR A 222 17.86 -11.29 2.95
N ALA A 223 17.12 -10.59 2.09
CA ALA A 223 17.70 -9.78 1.01
C ALA A 223 17.04 -8.41 1.16
N GLU A 224 17.60 -7.45 1.90
CA GLU A 224 18.81 -6.70 1.53
C GLU A 224 19.52 -6.17 2.80
N VAL A 225 20.60 -6.83 3.23
CA VAL A 225 21.73 -6.16 3.86
C VAL A 225 22.98 -6.78 3.27
N ARG A 226 23.47 -6.20 2.18
CA ARG A 226 24.88 -6.16 1.78
C ARG A 226 25.10 -5.03 0.79
#